data_AF-A0A9P1CS00-F1
#
_entry.id   AF-A0A9P1CS00-F1
#
_cell.length_a   1.000
_cell.length_b   1.000
_cell.length_c   1.000
_cell.angle_alpha   90.00
_cell.angle_beta   90.00
_cell.angle_gamma   90.00
#
_symmetry.space_group_name_H-M   'P 1'
#
loop_
_entity.id
_entity.type
_entity.pdbx_description
1 polymer ?
#
loop_
_entity_poly.entity_id
_entity_poly.type
_entity_poly.pdbx_seq_one_letter_code
_entity_poly.pdbx_strand_id
1 'polypeptide(L)'
;MALCSVVPELHGDGTRSTASSAWSVPNAAEELWRALHAPLRIRWEVPLGGNFVASVSAKICQESSWPPSHVQLQLNCKESPSASWRKDGEFHQQGLEIQVPSSVSSQQLAELLTASCALAGFNVDAPAPLSPQELHAPTTPPDVIDQCEERKISQLQCLTQWHHDVCGHHALFNLRCLLRNELESLTDEQRFWRQVIADIQRLAKFGEVSGSWPKSRVVGGVADEVHLRHLVQQDDDLRGQITLASSLESLKEALHSLRLQSGQAHGFLLGAATHWYSAAVVPADDPRIYFFDSYNVPVLSLKTNEDIDQVVDELLIESRSHSMERLKRDPSWTHRPKDHIEEALEKGVEEWWKGVRKASMFWLHKPLEVRRELKRMDLCLVRDFLQLLLGWLRDQIGSSLCPPSEVQAGEH
;
A
#
# COMPACT_ATOMS: atom_id res chain seq x y z
N MET A 1 -0.49 -20.86 -37.31
CA MET A 1 -1.92 -20.53 -37.39
C MET A 1 -2.61 -21.24 -36.23
N ALA A 2 -2.78 -20.55 -35.10
CA ALA A 2 -3.37 -21.13 -33.91
C ALA A 2 -4.89 -20.89 -33.92
N LEU A 3 -5.65 -21.97 -33.75
CA LEU A 3 -7.10 -21.95 -33.59
C LEU A 3 -7.46 -21.14 -32.34
N CYS A 4 -8.12 -20.00 -32.51
CA CYS A 4 -8.89 -19.37 -31.44
C CYS A 4 -10.00 -20.34 -31.02
N SER A 5 -9.77 -21.14 -29.99
CA SER A 5 -10.88 -21.79 -29.29
C SER A 5 -11.62 -20.71 -28.52
N VAL A 6 -12.78 -20.33 -29.02
CA VAL A 6 -13.80 -19.64 -28.23
C VAL A 6 -14.11 -20.55 -27.05
N VAL A 7 -13.60 -20.21 -25.86
CA VAL A 7 -14.04 -20.86 -24.62
C VAL A 7 -15.51 -20.49 -24.48
N PRO A 8 -16.44 -21.45 -24.43
CA PRO A 8 -17.83 -21.11 -24.15
C PRO A 8 -17.87 -20.42 -22.78
N GLU A 9 -18.54 -19.28 -22.70
CA GLU A 9 -19.04 -18.80 -21.41
C GLU A 9 -19.95 -19.90 -20.87
N LEU A 10 -19.39 -20.79 -20.04
CA LEU A 10 -20.16 -21.69 -19.21
C LEU A 10 -20.84 -20.82 -18.17
N HIS A 11 -21.95 -20.19 -18.56
CA HIS A 11 -23.05 -19.95 -17.66
C HIS A 11 -23.49 -21.32 -17.17
N GLY A 12 -22.81 -21.83 -16.14
CA GLY A 12 -23.36 -22.91 -15.36
C GLY A 12 -24.73 -22.44 -14.92
N ASP A 13 -25.78 -23.16 -15.33
CA ASP A 13 -27.13 -23.05 -14.80
C ASP A 13 -27.07 -23.30 -13.29
N GLY A 14 -26.66 -22.26 -12.56
CA GLY A 14 -26.92 -22.12 -11.15
C GLY A 14 -28.41 -21.93 -11.05
N THR A 15 -29.08 -23.01 -10.64
CA THR A 15 -30.43 -23.00 -10.08
C THR A 15 -30.77 -21.62 -9.54
N ARG A 16 -31.67 -20.90 -10.23
CA ARG A 16 -32.30 -19.67 -9.74
C ARG A 16 -33.09 -20.03 -8.48
N SER A 17 -32.40 -20.07 -7.35
CA SER A 17 -33.01 -20.02 -6.04
C SER A 17 -33.55 -18.60 -5.88
N THR A 18 -34.85 -18.43 -6.08
CA THR A 18 -35.59 -17.17 -5.97
C THR A 18 -35.78 -16.71 -4.51
N ALA A 19 -34.85 -17.07 -3.63
CA ALA A 19 -34.75 -16.54 -2.27
C ALA A 19 -33.27 -16.58 -1.83
N SER A 20 -32.39 -15.90 -2.56
CA SER A 20 -31.00 -15.76 -2.15
C SER A 20 -30.93 -14.79 -0.97
N SER A 21 -30.96 -15.32 0.25
CA SER A 21 -30.51 -14.59 1.44
C SER A 21 -29.14 -13.96 1.14
N ALA A 22 -29.03 -12.65 1.32
CA ALA A 22 -27.75 -11.95 1.18
C ALA A 22 -26.70 -12.63 2.05
N TRP A 23 -25.48 -12.77 1.53
CA TRP A 23 -24.39 -13.36 2.28
C TRP A 23 -23.83 -12.31 3.25
N SER A 24 -23.43 -12.74 4.45
CA SER A 24 -22.58 -11.91 5.29
C SER A 24 -21.22 -11.71 4.62
N VAL A 25 -20.54 -10.60 4.93
CA VAL A 25 -19.22 -10.30 4.33
C VAL A 25 -18.20 -11.43 4.58
N PRO A 26 -18.06 -12.00 5.79
CA PRO A 26 -17.14 -13.12 6.01
C PRO A 26 -17.47 -14.35 5.15
N ASN A 27 -18.75 -14.71 5.04
CA ASN A 27 -19.16 -15.86 4.21
C ASN A 27 -18.89 -15.59 2.72
N ALA A 28 -19.13 -14.36 2.26
CA ALA A 28 -18.85 -13.98 0.89
C ALA A 28 -17.36 -13.98 0.57
N ALA A 29 -16.53 -13.48 1.50
CA ALA A 29 -15.08 -13.51 1.37
C ALA A 29 -14.55 -14.94 1.29
N GLU A 30 -15.03 -15.83 2.16
CA GLU A 30 -14.66 -17.24 2.16
C GLU A 30 -15.03 -17.94 0.85
N GLU A 31 -16.23 -17.68 0.31
CA GLU A 31 -16.63 -18.28 -0.97
C GLU A 31 -15.86 -17.72 -2.17
N LEU A 32 -15.63 -16.40 -2.20
CA LEU A 32 -14.79 -15.78 -3.21
C LEU A 32 -13.35 -16.30 -3.13
N TRP A 33 -12.83 -16.54 -1.93
CA TRP A 33 -11.53 -17.14 -1.71
C TRP A 33 -11.46 -18.59 -2.21
N ARG A 34 -12.47 -19.42 -1.93
CA ARG A 34 -12.55 -20.78 -2.51
C ARG A 34 -12.63 -20.74 -4.03
N ALA A 35 -13.44 -19.82 -4.57
CA ALA A 35 -13.59 -19.59 -5.99
C ALA A 35 -12.24 -19.26 -6.64
N LEU A 36 -11.43 -18.38 -6.04
CA LEU A 36 -10.09 -18.05 -6.53
C LEU A 36 -9.17 -19.25 -6.73
N HIS A 37 -9.38 -20.31 -5.96
CA HIS A 37 -8.58 -21.52 -6.02
C HIS A 37 -9.21 -22.61 -6.90
N ALA A 38 -10.42 -22.39 -7.46
CA ALA A 38 -11.12 -23.35 -8.29
C ALA A 38 -10.73 -23.22 -9.79
N PRO A 39 -10.24 -24.28 -10.45
CA PRO A 39 -9.54 -24.20 -11.74
C PRO A 39 -10.39 -23.90 -13.00
N LEU A 40 -11.66 -23.49 -12.90
CA LEU A 40 -12.61 -23.62 -14.01
C LEU A 40 -13.64 -22.47 -14.19
N ARG A 41 -13.49 -21.33 -13.51
CA ARG A 41 -14.41 -20.20 -13.70
C ARG A 41 -13.62 -18.90 -13.87
N ILE A 42 -14.12 -18.03 -14.73
CA ILE A 42 -13.48 -16.75 -15.08
C ILE A 42 -14.00 -15.64 -14.18
N ARG A 43 -15.23 -15.78 -13.68
CA ARG A 43 -15.94 -14.81 -12.85
C ARG A 43 -16.86 -15.52 -11.87
N TRP A 44 -16.84 -15.08 -10.63
CA TRP A 44 -17.75 -15.50 -9.57
C TRP A 44 -18.40 -14.28 -8.98
N GLU A 45 -19.66 -14.41 -8.60
CA GLU A 45 -20.44 -13.33 -8.02
C GLU A 45 -21.11 -13.83 -6.75
N VAL A 46 -20.99 -13.06 -5.68
CA VAL A 46 -21.67 -13.31 -4.41
C VAL A 46 -22.52 -12.10 -4.07
N PRO A 47 -23.84 -12.26 -3.87
CA PRO A 47 -24.69 -11.16 -3.44
C PRO A 47 -24.34 -10.78 -2.00
N LEU A 48 -23.98 -9.51 -1.81
CA LEU A 48 -23.85 -8.89 -0.52
C LEU A 48 -25.20 -8.25 -0.13
N GLY A 49 -25.38 -7.93 1.15
CA GLY A 49 -26.56 -7.17 1.60
C GLY A 49 -26.72 -5.85 0.84
N GLY A 50 -27.94 -5.30 0.80
CA GLY A 50 -28.19 -3.94 0.29
C GLY A 50 -27.95 -3.74 -1.21
N ASN A 51 -28.34 -4.72 -2.03
CA ASN A 51 -28.22 -4.71 -3.49
C ASN A 51 -26.79 -4.74 -4.03
N PHE A 52 -25.77 -5.00 -3.22
CA PHE A 52 -24.40 -5.13 -3.70
C PHE A 52 -24.10 -6.55 -4.18
N VAL A 53 -23.17 -6.65 -5.10
CA VAL A 53 -22.60 -7.91 -5.59
C VAL A 53 -21.09 -7.74 -5.62
N ALA A 54 -20.41 -8.50 -4.79
CA ALA A 54 -18.99 -8.68 -4.94
C ALA A 54 -18.76 -9.73 -6.02
N SER A 55 -17.84 -9.45 -6.91
CA SER A 55 -17.43 -10.36 -7.95
C SER A 55 -15.93 -10.43 -8.01
N VAL A 56 -15.41 -11.63 -8.18
CA VAL A 56 -13.98 -11.85 -8.40
C VAL A 56 -13.84 -12.44 -9.78
N SER A 57 -12.90 -11.92 -10.55
CA SER A 57 -12.62 -12.39 -11.90
C SER A 57 -11.13 -12.55 -12.14
N ALA A 58 -10.78 -13.57 -12.91
CA ALA A 58 -9.41 -13.83 -13.33
C ALA A 58 -9.32 -13.57 -14.83
N LYS A 59 -8.37 -12.74 -15.26
CA LYS A 59 -8.03 -12.64 -16.68
C LYS A 59 -7.16 -13.84 -17.03
N ILE A 60 -7.75 -14.85 -17.66
CA ILE A 60 -7.00 -16.00 -18.18
C ILE A 60 -6.27 -15.56 -19.44
N CYS A 61 -4.96 -15.39 -19.35
CA CYS A 61 -4.10 -15.31 -20.52
C CYS A 61 -3.73 -16.74 -20.96
N GLN A 62 -3.52 -16.98 -22.26
CA GLN A 62 -3.19 -18.33 -22.78
C GLN A 62 -1.92 -18.94 -22.14
N GLU A 63 -1.11 -18.14 -21.46
CA GLU A 63 0.16 -18.52 -20.84
C GLU A 63 0.18 -18.39 -19.31
N SER A 64 -0.94 -18.02 -18.66
CA SER A 64 -0.96 -17.81 -17.21
C SER A 64 -1.12 -19.11 -16.43
N SER A 65 -0.27 -19.31 -15.43
CA SER A 65 -0.40 -20.32 -14.38
C SER A 65 -1.69 -20.11 -13.58
N TRP A 66 -2.30 -21.21 -13.09
CA TRP A 66 -3.47 -21.15 -12.20
C TRP A 66 -3.09 -21.54 -10.76
N PRO A 67 -3.52 -20.79 -9.74
CA PRO A 67 -4.24 -19.51 -9.84
C PRO A 67 -3.33 -18.40 -10.40
N PRO A 68 -3.87 -17.39 -11.10
CA PRO A 68 -3.06 -16.25 -11.55
C PRO A 68 -2.43 -15.53 -10.35
N SER A 69 -1.32 -14.82 -10.54
CA SER A 69 -0.68 -14.05 -9.45
C SER A 69 -1.60 -12.97 -8.88
N HIS A 70 -2.49 -12.44 -9.71
CA HIS A 70 -3.47 -11.42 -9.38
C HIS A 70 -4.84 -11.78 -9.92
N VAL A 71 -5.85 -11.31 -9.20
CA VAL A 71 -7.26 -11.41 -9.58
C VAL A 71 -7.92 -10.07 -9.42
N GLN A 72 -8.90 -9.83 -10.27
CA GLN A 72 -9.65 -8.59 -10.28
C GLN A 72 -10.87 -8.75 -9.37
N LEU A 73 -10.85 -8.08 -8.23
CA LEU A 73 -12.03 -7.91 -7.38
C LEU A 73 -12.82 -6.70 -7.89
N GLN A 74 -14.13 -6.91 -8.06
CA GLN A 74 -15.09 -5.89 -8.47
C GLN A 74 -16.30 -5.89 -7.54
N LEU A 75 -16.62 -4.76 -6.94
CA LEU A 75 -17.84 -4.56 -6.15
C LEU A 75 -18.83 -3.71 -6.94
N ASN A 76 -19.97 -4.29 -7.30
CA ASN A 76 -21.01 -3.65 -8.09
C ASN A 76 -22.29 -3.45 -7.26
N CYS A 77 -23.04 -2.38 -7.50
CA CYS A 77 -24.41 -2.22 -6.97
C CYS A 77 -25.42 -2.62 -8.06
N LYS A 78 -26.30 -3.58 -7.78
CA LYS A 78 -27.32 -4.11 -8.73
C LYS A 78 -28.45 -3.13 -8.99
N GLU A 79 -28.82 -2.30 -8.02
CA GLU A 79 -29.86 -1.30 -8.19
C GLU A 79 -29.22 0.06 -8.39
N SER A 80 -29.29 0.58 -9.62
CA SER A 80 -29.14 2.03 -9.80
C SER A 80 -30.15 2.69 -8.88
N PRO A 81 -29.74 3.54 -7.92
CA PRO A 81 -30.70 4.26 -7.09
C PRO A 81 -31.68 4.96 -8.02
N SER A 82 -32.96 4.92 -7.63
CA SER A 82 -34.06 5.55 -8.35
C SER A 82 -33.63 6.92 -8.88
N ALA A 83 -34.08 7.25 -10.11
CA ALA A 83 -33.56 8.32 -10.96
C ALA A 83 -33.47 9.73 -10.35
N SER A 84 -33.90 9.94 -9.11
CA SER A 84 -33.86 11.22 -8.39
C SER A 84 -32.50 11.63 -7.83
N TRP A 85 -31.53 10.71 -7.66
CA TRP A 85 -30.18 11.04 -7.16
C TRP A 85 -29.18 11.38 -8.28
N ARG A 86 -29.63 11.40 -9.55
CA ARG A 86 -28.78 11.57 -10.74
C ARG A 86 -28.21 12.97 -10.97
N LYS A 87 -28.44 13.94 -10.07
CA LYS A 87 -27.96 15.30 -10.33
C LYS A 87 -26.48 15.52 -10.03
N ASP A 88 -25.85 14.64 -9.24
CA ASP A 88 -24.41 14.70 -8.99
C ASP A 88 -23.72 13.36 -9.29
N GLY A 89 -23.45 13.12 -10.58
CA GLY A 89 -22.26 12.41 -11.04
C GLY A 89 -22.36 10.90 -11.29
N GLU A 90 -21.79 10.47 -12.41
CA GLU A 90 -21.67 9.13 -13.02
C GLU A 90 -20.98 8.04 -12.14
N PHE A 91 -20.80 8.29 -10.85
CA PHE A 91 -20.00 7.48 -9.94
C PHE A 91 -20.66 6.18 -9.48
N HIS A 92 -21.99 6.15 -9.32
CA HIS A 92 -22.68 4.99 -8.74
C HIS A 92 -22.90 3.82 -9.71
N GLN A 93 -22.65 4.00 -11.01
CA GLN A 93 -22.80 2.93 -12.00
C GLN A 93 -21.52 2.13 -12.25
N GLN A 94 -20.35 2.67 -11.90
CA GLN A 94 -19.08 1.99 -12.13
C GLN A 94 -18.63 1.33 -10.84
N GLY A 95 -18.74 0.00 -10.78
CA GLY A 95 -18.27 -0.76 -9.62
C GLY A 95 -16.84 -0.42 -9.21
N LEU A 96 -16.55 -0.60 -7.93
CA LEU A 96 -15.18 -0.49 -7.43
C LEU A 96 -14.36 -1.65 -8.00
N GLU A 97 -13.20 -1.35 -8.56
CA GLU A 97 -12.31 -2.34 -9.17
C GLU A 97 -10.91 -2.26 -8.54
N ILE A 98 -10.44 -3.36 -7.96
CA ILE A 98 -9.10 -3.49 -7.36
C ILE A 98 -8.49 -4.85 -7.69
N GLN A 99 -7.23 -4.88 -8.13
CA GLN A 99 -6.48 -6.12 -8.28
C GLN A 99 -6.01 -6.55 -6.91
N VAL A 100 -6.16 -7.83 -6.58
CA VAL A 100 -5.67 -8.41 -5.33
C VAL A 100 -4.77 -9.59 -5.63
N PRO A 101 -3.73 -9.84 -4.82
CA PRO A 101 -2.88 -11.01 -4.99
C PRO A 101 -3.67 -12.30 -4.71
N SER A 102 -3.41 -13.37 -5.45
CA SER A 102 -4.05 -14.67 -5.20
C SER A 102 -3.64 -15.32 -3.88
N SER A 103 -2.58 -14.82 -3.24
CA SER A 103 -2.17 -15.23 -1.90
C SER A 103 -3.00 -14.61 -0.77
N VAL A 104 -3.99 -13.77 -1.07
CA VAL A 104 -4.89 -13.15 -0.08
C VAL A 104 -5.61 -14.22 0.75
N SER A 105 -5.71 -14.02 2.06
CA SER A 105 -6.51 -14.88 2.94
C SER A 105 -8.00 -14.51 2.88
N SER A 106 -8.89 -15.41 3.30
CA SER A 106 -10.32 -15.08 3.38
C SER A 106 -10.59 -13.96 4.39
N GLN A 107 -9.81 -13.85 5.47
CA GLN A 107 -9.89 -12.73 6.42
C GLN A 107 -9.52 -11.39 5.78
N GLN A 108 -8.38 -11.33 5.08
CA GLN A 108 -7.94 -10.11 4.37
C GLN A 108 -8.95 -9.68 3.31
N LEU A 109 -9.53 -10.65 2.60
CA LEU A 109 -10.59 -10.39 1.63
C LEU A 109 -11.86 -9.87 2.32
N ALA A 110 -12.20 -10.36 3.51
CA ALA A 110 -13.33 -9.86 4.29
C ALA A 110 -13.12 -8.41 4.73
N GLU A 111 -11.93 -8.04 5.19
CA GLU A 111 -11.61 -6.65 5.55
C GLU A 111 -11.75 -5.71 4.35
N LEU A 112 -11.18 -6.10 3.21
CA LEU A 112 -11.28 -5.34 1.96
C LEU A 112 -12.74 -5.17 1.50
N LEU A 113 -13.54 -6.23 1.55
CA LEU A 113 -14.97 -6.18 1.20
C LEU A 113 -15.76 -5.31 2.17
N THR A 114 -15.48 -5.41 3.47
CA THR A 114 -16.13 -4.60 4.51
C THR A 114 -15.83 -3.12 4.29
N ALA A 115 -14.57 -2.77 4.05
CA ALA A 115 -14.14 -1.42 3.72
C ALA A 115 -14.81 -0.89 2.44
N SER A 116 -14.90 -1.73 1.41
CA SER A 116 -15.57 -1.40 0.14
C SER A 116 -17.06 -1.13 0.31
N CYS A 117 -17.76 -1.98 1.07
CA CYS A 117 -19.18 -1.80 1.39
C CYS A 117 -19.44 -0.54 2.19
N ALA A 118 -18.61 -0.26 3.20
CA ALA A 118 -18.71 0.95 4.02
C ALA A 118 -18.57 2.23 3.17
N LEU A 119 -17.60 2.25 2.24
CA LEU A 119 -17.42 3.40 1.35
C LEU A 119 -18.60 3.60 0.40
N ALA A 120 -19.24 2.50 -0.03
CA ALA A 120 -20.44 2.55 -0.86
C ALA A 120 -21.71 3.00 -0.12
N GLY A 121 -21.61 3.37 1.16
CA GLY A 121 -22.73 3.83 1.98
C GLY A 121 -23.57 2.71 2.60
N PHE A 122 -23.04 1.48 2.67
CA PHE A 122 -23.72 0.38 3.36
C PHE A 122 -23.47 0.49 4.87
N ASN A 123 -24.54 0.50 5.67
CA ASN A 123 -24.49 0.34 7.12
C ASN A 123 -24.08 -1.12 7.46
N VAL A 124 -22.79 -1.46 7.33
CA VAL A 124 -22.23 -2.71 7.88
C VAL A 124 -21.97 -2.46 9.37
N ASP A 125 -23.00 -2.17 10.18
CA ASP A 125 -22.81 -1.73 11.58
C ASP A 125 -21.61 -0.79 11.73
N ALA A 126 -21.45 0.12 10.75
CA ALA A 126 -20.22 0.87 10.63
C ALA A 126 -20.15 1.76 11.88
N PRO A 127 -19.04 1.78 12.63
CA PRO A 127 -18.87 2.79 13.65
C PRO A 127 -19.16 4.14 12.98
N ALA A 128 -20.09 4.89 13.59
CA ALA A 128 -20.62 6.13 13.02
C ALA A 128 -19.45 6.98 12.49
N PRO A 129 -19.63 7.73 11.37
CA PRO A 129 -18.64 8.74 10.99
C PRO A 129 -18.35 9.55 12.25
N LEU A 130 -17.12 9.44 12.75
CA LEU A 130 -16.74 10.12 13.97
C LEU A 130 -17.03 11.59 13.70
N SER A 131 -18.07 12.12 14.37
CA SER A 131 -18.16 13.56 14.60
C SER A 131 -16.78 14.02 15.04
N PRO A 132 -16.34 15.24 14.72
CA PRO A 132 -15.14 15.83 15.30
C PRO A 132 -15.33 15.90 16.83
N GLN A 133 -15.12 14.79 17.50
CA GLN A 133 -15.14 14.65 18.94
C GLN A 133 -13.80 15.18 19.41
N GLU A 134 -13.88 16.00 20.44
CA GLU A 134 -12.75 16.57 21.16
C GLU A 134 -11.67 15.50 21.35
N LEU A 135 -10.45 15.81 20.89
CA LEU A 135 -9.25 14.98 21.04
C LEU A 135 -9.17 14.45 22.48
N HIS A 136 -9.59 13.21 22.70
CA HIS A 136 -9.15 12.47 23.86
C HIS A 136 -7.81 11.84 23.49
N ALA A 137 -6.78 12.15 24.27
CA ALA A 137 -5.47 11.53 24.13
C ALA A 137 -5.66 10.00 24.10
N PRO A 138 -5.03 9.29 23.14
CA PRO A 138 -5.18 7.85 23.02
C PRO A 138 -4.87 7.17 24.35
N THR A 139 -5.74 6.24 24.77
CA THR A 139 -5.61 5.52 26.04
C THR A 139 -4.39 4.60 26.08
N THR A 140 -3.77 4.32 24.93
CA THR A 140 -2.53 3.56 24.82
C THR A 140 -1.75 4.06 23.59
N PRO A 141 -0.48 4.48 23.74
CA PRO A 141 0.34 4.84 22.59
C PRO A 141 0.55 3.62 21.69
N PRO A 142 0.73 3.80 20.36
CA PRO A 142 1.05 2.68 19.47
C PRO A 142 2.34 2.00 19.93
N ASP A 143 2.38 0.68 19.76
CA ASP A 143 3.57 -0.11 20.05
C ASP A 143 4.78 0.40 19.23
N VAL A 144 5.96 0.36 19.85
CA VAL A 144 7.21 0.82 19.23
C VAL A 144 7.99 -0.42 18.77
N ILE A 145 8.27 -0.52 17.47
CA ILE A 145 9.04 -1.61 16.87
C ILE A 145 10.53 -1.47 17.20
N ASP A 146 11.06 -0.26 17.04
CA ASP A 146 12.46 0.07 17.25
C ASP A 146 12.58 1.51 17.75
N GLN A 147 13.59 1.79 18.57
CA GLN A 147 13.80 3.09 19.18
C GLN A 147 15.28 3.40 19.34
N CYS A 148 15.69 4.56 18.85
CA CYS A 148 17.04 5.07 19.01
C CYS A 148 17.02 6.42 19.72
N GLU A 149 17.08 6.40 21.06
CA GLU A 149 17.05 7.62 21.88
C GLU A 149 18.22 8.58 21.58
N GLU A 150 19.41 8.04 21.29
CA GLU A 150 20.58 8.83 20.90
C GLU A 150 20.31 9.70 19.66
N ARG A 151 19.52 9.18 18.71
CA ARG A 151 19.15 9.89 17.49
C ARG A 151 17.76 10.52 17.55
N LYS A 152 17.02 10.37 18.66
CA LYS A 152 15.62 10.81 18.78
C LYS A 152 14.74 10.31 17.64
N ILE A 153 14.89 9.03 17.30
CA ILE A 153 14.07 8.37 16.27
C ILE A 153 13.29 7.23 16.92
N SER A 154 12.00 7.16 16.62
CA SER A 154 11.10 6.08 17.04
C SER A 154 10.41 5.49 15.82
N GLN A 155 10.41 4.16 15.69
CA GLN A 155 9.70 3.45 14.65
C GLN A 155 8.44 2.86 15.27
N LEU A 156 7.28 3.37 14.85
CA LEU A 156 5.99 2.91 15.36
C LEU A 156 5.54 1.69 14.60
N GLN A 157 4.86 0.78 15.30
CA GLN A 157 4.17 -0.33 14.67
C GLN A 157 3.00 0.20 13.84
N CYS A 158 2.90 -0.27 12.60
CA CYS A 158 1.78 0.01 11.72
C CYS A 158 1.23 -1.28 11.10
N LEU A 159 0.16 -1.16 10.34
CA LEU A 159 -0.45 -2.28 9.64
C LEU A 159 0.57 -2.96 8.70
N THR A 160 0.82 -4.25 8.92
CA THR A 160 1.73 -5.04 8.07
C THR A 160 1.16 -5.19 6.66
N GLN A 161 1.93 -4.75 5.67
CA GLN A 161 1.57 -4.83 4.26
C GLN A 161 1.58 -6.29 3.77
N TRP A 162 0.41 -6.77 3.35
CA TRP A 162 0.27 -8.04 2.65
C TRP A 162 0.07 -7.90 1.13
N HIS A 163 -0.46 -6.75 0.68
CA HIS A 163 -0.65 -6.46 -0.73
C HIS A 163 0.59 -5.74 -1.28
N HIS A 164 1.35 -6.35 -2.18
CA HIS A 164 2.69 -5.86 -2.56
C HIS A 164 2.70 -4.50 -3.28
N ASP A 165 1.61 -4.15 -3.95
CA ASP A 165 1.54 -2.91 -4.74
C ASP A 165 1.09 -1.66 -3.96
N VAL A 166 0.63 -1.78 -2.71
CA VAL A 166 0.03 -0.63 -1.97
C VAL A 166 0.99 0.05 -0.98
N CYS A 167 2.31 -0.18 -1.08
CA CYS A 167 3.29 0.42 -0.16
C CYS A 167 3.20 1.96 -0.11
N GLY A 168 2.97 2.62 -1.25
CA GLY A 168 2.76 4.07 -1.30
C GLY A 168 1.53 4.52 -0.50
N HIS A 169 0.43 3.75 -0.53
CA HIS A 169 -0.74 4.04 0.27
C HIS A 169 -0.49 3.79 1.76
N HIS A 170 0.29 2.78 2.16
CA HIS A 170 0.69 2.60 3.56
C HIS A 170 1.49 3.80 4.06
N ALA A 171 2.52 4.22 3.33
CA ALA A 171 3.33 5.37 3.69
C ALA A 171 2.48 6.65 3.87
N LEU A 172 1.54 6.89 2.95
CA LEU A 172 0.62 8.04 3.06
C LEU A 172 -0.38 7.89 4.21
N PHE A 173 -0.93 6.70 4.43
CA PHE A 173 -1.85 6.42 5.52
C PHE A 173 -1.21 6.63 6.88
N ASN A 174 0.01 6.14 7.08
CA ASN A 174 0.74 6.30 8.34
C ASN A 174 1.00 7.78 8.67
N LEU A 175 1.37 8.59 7.66
CA LEU A 175 1.50 10.04 7.85
C LEU A 175 0.17 10.72 8.14
N ARG A 176 -0.92 10.33 7.47
CA ARG A 176 -2.26 10.86 7.77
C ARG A 176 -2.62 10.60 9.23
N CYS A 177 -2.46 9.36 9.70
CA CYS A 177 -2.76 8.99 11.08
C CYS A 177 -1.92 9.83 12.05
N LEU A 178 -0.61 9.95 11.84
CA LEU A 178 0.23 10.76 12.72
C LEU A 178 -0.14 12.26 12.70
N LEU A 179 -0.26 12.87 11.52
CA LEU A 179 -0.52 14.31 11.37
C LEU A 179 -1.91 14.70 11.87
N ARG A 180 -2.89 13.78 11.85
CA ARG A 180 -4.23 13.97 12.44
C ARG A 180 -4.31 13.55 13.91
N ASN A 181 -3.21 13.06 14.49
CA ASN A 181 -3.16 12.52 15.86
C ASN A 181 -4.14 11.34 16.08
N GLU A 182 -4.23 10.45 15.10
CA GLU A 182 -5.06 9.24 15.08
C GLU A 182 -4.17 7.99 15.13
N LEU A 183 -3.24 7.94 16.09
CA LEU A 183 -2.20 6.90 16.16
C LEU A 183 -2.78 5.50 16.39
N GLU A 184 -3.91 5.40 17.07
CA GLU A 184 -4.66 4.17 17.26
C GLU A 184 -5.14 3.55 15.94
N SER A 185 -5.19 4.34 14.87
CA SER A 185 -5.60 3.88 13.54
C SER A 185 -4.45 3.29 12.72
N LEU A 186 -3.20 3.36 13.19
CA LEU A 186 -2.04 2.85 12.46
C LEU A 186 -2.13 1.35 12.14
N THR A 187 -2.87 0.58 12.95
CA THR A 187 -3.07 -0.86 12.80
C THR A 187 -4.50 -1.25 12.37
N ASP A 188 -5.37 -0.27 12.10
CA ASP A 188 -6.76 -0.50 11.67
C ASP A 188 -6.80 -0.83 10.16
N GLU A 189 -6.87 -2.14 9.86
CA GLU A 189 -6.92 -2.65 8.48
C GLU A 189 -8.16 -2.17 7.71
N GLN A 190 -9.32 -2.08 8.37
CA GLN A 190 -10.55 -1.67 7.72
C GLN A 190 -10.48 -0.19 7.32
N ARG A 191 -9.96 0.66 8.21
CA ARG A 191 -9.76 2.09 7.94
C ARG A 191 -8.70 2.31 6.86
N PHE A 192 -7.61 1.56 6.90
CA PHE A 192 -6.60 1.57 5.84
C PHE A 192 -7.23 1.28 4.47
N TRP A 193 -7.93 0.15 4.32
CA TRP A 193 -8.53 -0.22 3.03
C TRP A 193 -9.60 0.76 2.56
N ARG A 194 -10.40 1.33 3.47
CA ARG A 194 -11.37 2.36 3.12
C ARG A 194 -10.68 3.57 2.49
N GLN A 195 -9.55 3.98 3.06
CA GLN A 195 -8.75 5.09 2.54
C GLN A 195 -8.09 4.74 1.20
N VAL A 196 -7.47 3.55 1.07
CA VAL A 196 -6.83 3.10 -0.17
C VAL A 196 -7.84 3.05 -1.32
N ILE A 197 -9.01 2.48 -1.07
CA ILE A 197 -10.09 2.41 -2.06
C ILE A 197 -10.53 3.81 -2.50
N ALA A 198 -10.75 4.72 -1.54
CA ALA A 198 -11.11 6.10 -1.84
C ALA A 198 -10.01 6.82 -2.64
N ASP A 199 -8.73 6.56 -2.33
CA ASP A 199 -7.58 7.09 -3.06
C ASP A 199 -7.53 6.58 -4.50
N ILE A 200 -7.71 5.26 -4.71
CA ILE A 200 -7.76 4.64 -6.05
C ILE A 200 -8.88 5.27 -6.88
N GLN A 201 -10.07 5.45 -6.30
CA GLN A 201 -11.20 6.08 -7.00
C GLN A 201 -10.91 7.54 -7.37
N ARG A 202 -10.31 8.32 -6.45
CA ARG A 202 -9.91 9.71 -6.72
C ARG A 202 -8.89 9.78 -7.86
N LEU A 203 -7.86 8.94 -7.82
CA LEU A 203 -6.83 8.86 -8.84
C LEU A 203 -7.37 8.39 -10.19
N ALA A 204 -8.28 7.41 -10.21
CA ALA A 204 -8.95 6.95 -11.41
C ALA A 204 -9.75 8.08 -12.09
N LYS A 205 -10.56 8.81 -11.30
CA LYS A 205 -11.35 9.96 -11.77
C LYS A 205 -10.47 11.05 -12.34
N PHE A 206 -9.45 11.46 -11.59
CA PHE A 206 -8.55 12.52 -12.02
C PHE A 206 -7.79 12.12 -13.27
N GLY A 207 -7.25 10.89 -13.33
CA GLY A 207 -6.53 10.38 -14.50
C GLY A 207 -7.39 10.42 -15.77
N GLU A 208 -8.64 9.99 -15.67
CA GLU A 208 -9.59 9.98 -16.78
C GLU A 208 -9.97 11.40 -17.23
N VAL A 209 -10.27 12.31 -16.29
CA VAL A 209 -10.66 13.70 -16.60
C VAL A 209 -9.48 14.51 -17.15
N SER A 210 -8.29 14.34 -16.57
CA SER A 210 -7.09 15.10 -16.97
C SER A 210 -6.36 14.52 -18.19
N GLY A 211 -6.64 13.25 -18.54
CA GLY A 211 -5.87 12.51 -19.54
C GLY A 211 -4.48 12.08 -19.07
N SER A 212 -4.14 12.27 -17.79
CA SER A 212 -2.80 11.96 -17.25
C SER A 212 -2.50 10.46 -17.27
N TRP A 213 -3.51 9.63 -16.98
CA TRP A 213 -3.41 8.16 -17.05
C TRP A 213 -4.79 7.52 -17.20
N PRO A 214 -4.90 6.37 -17.88
CA PRO A 214 -6.15 5.63 -17.93
C PRO A 214 -6.49 5.03 -16.58
N LYS A 215 -7.79 4.98 -16.24
CA LYS A 215 -8.34 4.36 -15.03
C LYS A 215 -7.80 2.94 -14.79
N SER A 216 -7.62 2.16 -15.86
CA SER A 216 -7.10 0.78 -15.80
C SER A 216 -5.66 0.67 -15.28
N ARG A 217 -4.92 1.77 -15.12
CA ARG A 217 -3.57 1.77 -14.52
C ARG A 217 -3.57 1.95 -13.01
N VAL A 218 -4.68 2.40 -12.42
CA VAL A 218 -4.78 2.70 -10.98
C VAL A 218 -5.35 1.53 -10.19
N VAL A 219 -6.02 0.58 -10.86
CA VAL A 219 -6.67 -0.58 -10.23
C VAL A 219 -5.70 -1.55 -9.55
N GLY A 220 -4.40 -1.47 -9.83
CA GLY A 220 -3.37 -2.30 -9.18
C GLY A 220 -3.05 -1.89 -7.74
N GLY A 221 -3.58 -0.74 -7.27
CA GLY A 221 -3.23 -0.20 -5.96
C GLY A 221 -1.84 0.46 -5.91
N VAL A 222 -1.14 0.58 -7.04
CA VAL A 222 0.16 1.26 -7.11
C VAL A 222 -0.03 2.77 -7.03
N ALA A 223 0.47 3.37 -5.94
CA ALA A 223 0.63 4.81 -5.81
C ALA A 223 2.12 5.19 -5.94
N ASP A 224 2.53 5.62 -7.14
CA ASP A 224 3.88 6.15 -7.38
C ASP A 224 3.98 7.62 -6.95
N GLU A 225 5.13 8.26 -7.21
CA GLU A 225 5.36 9.65 -6.84
C GLU A 225 4.31 10.63 -7.40
N VAL A 226 3.84 10.41 -8.64
CA VAL A 226 2.86 11.28 -9.28
C VAL A 226 1.49 11.08 -8.63
N HIS A 227 1.11 9.84 -8.37
CA HIS A 227 -0.13 9.51 -7.66
C HIS A 227 -0.12 10.08 -6.24
N LEU A 228 0.95 9.85 -5.48
CA LEU A 228 1.09 10.33 -4.10
C LEU A 228 1.07 11.86 -4.03
N ARG A 229 1.76 12.54 -4.95
CA ARG A 229 1.73 14.01 -5.03
C ARG A 229 0.32 14.52 -5.26
N HIS A 230 -0.42 13.90 -6.18
CA HIS A 230 -1.82 14.27 -6.43
C HIS A 230 -2.68 14.07 -5.18
N LEU A 231 -2.57 12.91 -4.51
CA LEU A 231 -3.32 12.62 -3.29
C LEU A 231 -3.03 13.62 -2.16
N VAL A 232 -1.77 13.97 -1.93
CA VAL A 232 -1.36 14.99 -0.94
C VAL A 232 -1.91 16.36 -1.31
N GLN A 233 -1.86 16.74 -2.58
CA GLN A 233 -2.37 18.04 -3.04
C GLN A 233 -3.89 18.16 -2.92
N GLN A 234 -4.64 17.07 -2.99
CA GLN A 234 -6.10 17.07 -2.89
C GLN A 234 -6.61 16.91 -1.44
N ASP A 235 -5.72 16.65 -0.49
CA ASP A 235 -6.06 16.49 0.93
C ASP A 235 -5.66 17.78 1.66
N ASP A 236 -6.64 18.61 2.03
CA ASP A 236 -6.39 19.93 2.62
C ASP A 236 -5.61 19.85 3.94
N ASP A 237 -5.75 18.74 4.68
CA ASP A 237 -5.00 18.51 5.91
C ASP A 237 -3.52 18.20 5.64
N LEU A 238 -3.19 17.63 4.49
CA LEU A 238 -1.83 17.21 4.15
C LEU A 238 -1.10 18.22 3.27
N ARG A 239 -1.85 19.06 2.56
CA ARG A 239 -1.29 20.04 1.62
C ARG A 239 -0.35 20.98 2.36
N GLY A 240 0.92 20.97 1.98
CA GLY A 240 1.97 21.78 2.59
C GLY A 240 2.56 21.19 3.88
N GLN A 241 1.99 20.10 4.42
CA GLN A 241 2.50 19.38 5.59
C GLN A 241 3.27 18.11 5.22
N ILE A 242 3.17 17.66 3.98
CA ILE A 242 3.90 16.50 3.46
C ILE A 242 4.78 16.90 2.30
N THR A 243 6.04 16.47 2.35
CA THR A 243 6.97 16.52 1.23
C THR A 243 7.21 15.12 0.66
N LEU A 244 7.30 15.02 -0.66
CA LEU A 244 7.69 13.80 -1.34
C LEU A 244 9.16 13.89 -1.76
N ALA A 245 9.93 12.85 -1.45
CA ALA A 245 11.30 12.69 -1.89
C ALA A 245 11.53 11.27 -2.40
N SER A 246 11.74 11.11 -3.70
CA SER A 246 11.99 9.81 -4.36
C SER A 246 13.49 9.48 -4.48
N SER A 247 14.35 10.35 -3.96
CA SER A 247 15.82 10.20 -3.95
C SER A 247 16.44 11.03 -2.83
N LEU A 248 17.71 10.74 -2.49
CA LEU A 248 18.47 11.53 -1.51
C LEU A 248 18.63 12.99 -1.96
N GLU A 249 18.81 13.21 -3.27
CA GLU A 249 18.94 14.53 -3.88
C GLU A 249 17.65 15.34 -3.69
N SER A 250 16.50 14.75 -4.03
CA SER A 250 15.20 15.41 -3.85
C SER A 250 14.90 15.72 -2.37
N LEU A 251 15.32 14.84 -1.44
CA LEU A 251 15.17 15.12 -0.02
C LEU A 251 16.06 16.29 0.41
N LYS A 252 17.33 16.30 0.00
CA LYS A 252 18.24 17.42 0.29
C LYS A 252 17.65 18.73 -0.21
N GLU A 253 17.24 18.80 -1.48
CA GLU A 253 16.64 20.01 -2.06
C GLU A 253 15.42 20.48 -1.27
N ALA A 254 14.53 19.56 -0.90
CA ALA A 254 13.38 19.86 -0.06
C ALA A 254 13.78 20.46 1.30
N LEU A 255 14.71 19.82 2.02
CA LEU A 255 15.14 20.26 3.35
C LEU A 255 15.80 21.65 3.35
N HIS A 256 16.47 22.05 2.26
CA HIS A 256 17.03 23.41 2.13
C HIS A 256 15.94 24.48 2.04
N SER A 257 14.81 24.16 1.40
CA SER A 257 13.68 25.09 1.22
C SER A 257 12.69 25.09 2.38
N LEU A 258 12.66 24.01 3.16
CA LEU A 258 11.67 23.78 4.21
C LEU A 258 12.05 24.49 5.50
N ARG A 259 11.11 25.28 6.05
CA ARG A 259 11.18 25.86 7.39
C ARG A 259 10.10 25.21 8.25
N LEU A 260 10.50 24.58 9.35
CA LEU A 260 9.54 24.06 10.32
C LEU A 260 8.85 25.22 11.00
N GLN A 261 7.52 25.19 11.01
CA GLN A 261 6.73 26.05 11.88
C GLN A 261 6.78 25.47 13.29
N SER A 262 6.93 26.34 14.30
CA SER A 262 7.01 25.91 15.69
C SER A 262 5.77 25.10 16.08
N GLY A 263 5.96 23.90 16.64
CA GLY A 263 4.89 23.03 17.10
C GLY A 263 4.14 22.27 16.01
N GLN A 264 4.48 22.42 14.73
CA GLN A 264 3.83 21.70 13.64
C GLN A 264 4.70 20.57 13.10
N ALA A 265 4.16 19.35 13.12
CA ALA A 265 4.81 18.19 12.53
C ALA A 265 4.86 18.30 10.99
N HIS A 266 5.95 17.81 10.39
CA HIS A 266 6.09 17.74 8.93
C HIS A 266 6.38 16.31 8.49
N GLY A 267 5.59 15.80 7.54
CA GLY A 267 5.72 14.46 6.98
C GLY A 267 6.58 14.40 5.72
N PHE A 268 7.22 13.26 5.52
CA PHE A 268 8.06 12.94 4.37
C PHE A 268 7.66 11.57 3.82
N LEU A 269 7.26 11.53 2.55
CA LEU A 269 7.13 10.28 1.79
C LEU A 269 8.46 10.01 1.10
N LEU A 270 9.09 8.90 1.45
CA LEU A 270 10.46 8.56 1.08
C LEU A 270 10.45 7.37 0.11
N GLY A 271 10.72 7.63 -1.16
CA GLY A 271 10.79 6.61 -2.19
C GLY A 271 12.15 5.91 -2.17
N ALA A 272 12.13 4.59 -2.10
CA ALA A 272 13.31 3.73 -2.24
C ALA A 272 13.29 2.99 -3.59
N ALA A 273 14.19 2.02 -3.79
CA ALA A 273 14.29 1.27 -5.04
C ALA A 273 13.06 0.36 -5.26
N THR A 274 12.53 -0.25 -4.20
CA THR A 274 11.36 -1.16 -4.32
C THR A 274 10.22 -0.86 -3.35
N HIS A 275 10.35 0.16 -2.50
CA HIS A 275 9.42 0.43 -1.42
C HIS A 275 9.18 1.93 -1.19
N TRP A 276 8.06 2.28 -0.58
CA TRP A 276 7.79 3.62 -0.05
C TRP A 276 7.80 3.56 1.47
N TYR A 277 8.62 4.42 2.07
CA TYR A 277 8.66 4.64 3.51
C TYR A 277 8.00 5.98 3.83
N SER A 278 7.71 6.18 5.12
CA SER A 278 7.32 7.49 5.60
C SER A 278 8.05 7.86 6.87
N ALA A 279 8.40 9.13 6.99
CA ALA A 279 8.97 9.69 8.20
C ALA A 279 8.26 11.00 8.54
N ALA A 280 8.16 11.35 9.80
CA ALA A 280 7.65 12.64 10.22
C ALA A 280 8.54 13.25 11.29
N VAL A 281 8.79 14.54 11.15
CA VAL A 281 9.58 15.32 12.08
C VAL A 281 8.62 16.14 12.94
N VAL A 282 8.70 15.94 14.26
CA VAL A 282 7.84 16.62 15.24
C VAL A 282 8.71 17.60 16.03
N PRO A 283 8.65 18.91 15.73
CA PRO A 283 9.35 19.94 16.49
C PRO A 283 8.54 20.30 17.76
N ALA A 284 8.63 19.45 18.77
CA ALA A 284 8.07 19.67 20.10
C ALA A 284 9.18 19.98 21.12
N ASP A 285 8.83 20.07 22.41
CA ASP A 285 9.81 20.23 23.50
C ASP A 285 10.83 19.07 23.56
N ASP A 286 10.44 17.87 23.11
CA ASP A 286 11.33 16.75 22.79
C ASP A 286 11.25 16.47 21.27
N PRO A 287 12.08 17.14 20.44
CA PRO A 287 12.05 16.96 19.00
C PRO A 287 12.36 15.52 18.61
N ARG A 288 11.50 14.92 17.78
CA ARG A 288 11.57 13.50 17.44
C ARG A 288 11.23 13.23 15.99
N ILE A 289 11.84 12.18 15.44
CA ILE A 289 11.49 11.61 14.14
C ILE A 289 10.68 10.34 14.37
N TYR A 290 9.47 10.29 13.81
CA TYR A 290 8.67 9.07 13.75
C TYR A 290 8.86 8.43 12.38
N PHE A 291 9.30 7.19 12.33
CA PHE A 291 9.52 6.43 11.10
C PHE A 291 8.51 5.29 10.97
N PHE A 292 8.09 5.00 9.75
CA PHE A 292 7.19 3.90 9.45
C PHE A 292 7.71 3.11 8.25
N ASP A 293 7.75 1.80 8.43
CA ASP A 293 7.93 0.79 7.41
C ASP A 293 6.73 -0.14 7.47
N SER A 294 6.06 -0.33 6.34
CA SER A 294 4.86 -1.16 6.28
C SER A 294 5.15 -2.67 6.38
N TYR A 295 6.42 -3.07 6.28
CA TYR A 295 6.85 -4.42 6.67
C TYR A 295 7.23 -4.53 8.14
N ASN A 296 7.23 -3.42 8.89
CA ASN A 296 7.64 -3.34 10.29
C ASN A 296 9.03 -3.94 10.56
N VAL A 297 9.98 -3.82 9.62
CA VAL A 297 11.37 -4.26 9.83
C VAL A 297 12.06 -3.26 10.76
N PRO A 298 12.70 -3.67 11.86
CA PRO A 298 13.44 -2.76 12.74
C PRO A 298 14.69 -2.24 12.01
N VAL A 299 14.64 -0.98 11.56
CA VAL A 299 15.70 -0.39 10.71
C VAL A 299 16.41 0.78 11.37
N LEU A 300 16.04 1.18 12.59
CA LEU A 300 16.70 2.31 13.22
C LEU A 300 18.12 1.91 13.59
N SER A 301 18.37 0.69 14.07
CA SER A 301 19.70 0.20 14.44
C SER A 301 20.78 0.28 13.33
N LEU A 302 20.40 0.42 12.06
CA LEU A 302 21.31 0.49 10.92
C LEU A 302 22.25 1.70 11.01
N LYS A 303 23.54 1.46 11.32
CA LYS A 303 24.59 2.50 11.38
C LYS A 303 25.67 2.25 10.32
N THR A 304 25.97 1.00 10.03
CA THR A 304 27.07 0.56 9.17
C THR A 304 26.57 -0.25 7.96
N ASN A 305 27.47 -0.58 7.04
CA ASN A 305 27.11 -1.46 5.91
C ASN A 305 26.99 -2.92 6.38
N GLU A 306 27.71 -3.29 7.44
CA GLU A 306 27.67 -4.59 8.08
C GLU A 306 26.30 -4.82 8.74
N ASP A 307 25.74 -3.81 9.44
CA ASP A 307 24.38 -3.88 10.00
C ASP A 307 23.35 -4.13 8.89
N ILE A 308 23.50 -3.42 7.76
CA ILE A 308 22.61 -3.57 6.61
C ILE A 308 22.71 -4.98 6.04
N ASP A 309 23.93 -5.48 5.82
CA ASP A 309 24.15 -6.81 5.24
C ASP A 309 23.57 -7.91 6.13
N GLN A 310 23.71 -7.77 7.46
CA GLN A 310 23.08 -8.70 8.42
C GLN A 310 21.56 -8.71 8.28
N VAL A 311 20.91 -7.53 8.30
CA VAL A 311 19.44 -7.44 8.19
C VAL A 311 18.95 -7.94 6.83
N VAL A 312 19.69 -7.66 5.74
CA VAL A 312 19.35 -8.19 4.41
C VAL A 312 19.38 -9.71 4.41
N ASP A 313 20.42 -10.34 4.95
CA ASP A 313 20.51 -11.80 4.99
C ASP A 313 19.41 -12.42 5.88
N GLU A 314 19.08 -11.82 7.02
CA GLU A 314 17.96 -12.24 7.88
C GLU A 314 16.62 -12.20 7.11
N LEU A 315 16.31 -11.09 6.44
CA LEU A 315 15.09 -10.95 5.63
C LEU A 315 15.02 -11.95 4.46
N LEU A 316 16.17 -12.27 3.85
CA LEU A 316 16.24 -13.25 2.76
C LEU A 316 16.04 -14.68 3.27
N ILE A 317 16.51 -14.98 4.48
CA ILE A 317 16.27 -16.27 5.16
C ILE A 317 14.79 -16.42 5.49
N GLU A 318 14.18 -15.42 6.13
CA GLU A 318 12.77 -15.43 6.51
C GLU A 318 11.84 -15.57 5.30
N SER A 319 12.13 -14.83 4.22
CA SER A 319 11.33 -14.87 2.99
C SER A 319 11.58 -16.10 2.11
N ARG A 320 12.56 -16.95 2.43
CA ARG A 320 12.94 -18.13 1.61
C ARG A 320 11.78 -19.12 1.52
N SER A 321 11.16 -19.48 2.64
CA SER A 321 10.04 -20.44 2.68
C SER A 321 8.87 -19.95 1.85
N HIS A 322 8.50 -18.67 2.02
CA HIS A 322 7.45 -18.04 1.23
C HIS A 322 7.77 -18.03 -0.27
N SER A 323 9.01 -17.69 -0.64
CA SER A 323 9.46 -17.70 -2.04
C SER A 323 9.40 -19.11 -2.66
N MET A 324 9.77 -20.13 -1.88
CA MET A 324 9.70 -21.54 -2.28
C MET A 324 8.25 -21.98 -2.51
N GLU A 325 7.35 -21.66 -1.58
CA GLU A 325 5.92 -21.95 -1.72
C GLU A 325 5.32 -21.25 -2.93
N ARG A 326 5.67 -19.97 -3.15
CA ARG A 326 5.21 -19.22 -4.31
C ARG A 326 5.64 -19.87 -5.61
N LEU A 327 6.88 -20.34 -5.72
CA LEU A 327 7.34 -21.05 -6.91
C LEU A 327 6.63 -22.40 -7.07
N LYS A 328 6.42 -23.17 -6.00
CA LYS A 328 5.71 -24.46 -6.04
C LYS A 328 4.26 -24.35 -6.53
N ARG A 329 3.62 -23.21 -6.31
CA ARG A 329 2.25 -22.93 -6.80
C ARG A 329 2.20 -22.72 -8.32
N ASP A 330 3.33 -22.42 -8.97
CA ASP A 330 3.37 -22.36 -10.43
C ASP A 330 3.33 -23.79 -11.01
N PRO A 331 2.35 -24.14 -11.87
CA PRO A 331 2.23 -25.47 -12.49
C PRO A 331 3.48 -25.94 -13.22
N SER A 332 4.30 -25.04 -13.76
CA SER A 332 5.57 -25.38 -14.42
C SER A 332 6.66 -25.84 -13.45
N TRP A 333 6.47 -25.55 -12.15
CA TRP A 333 7.38 -25.83 -11.04
C TRP A 333 6.83 -26.82 -10.02
N THR A 334 5.51 -27.04 -9.93
CA THR A 334 4.86 -27.90 -8.93
C THR A 334 5.45 -29.32 -8.86
N HIS A 335 5.83 -29.88 -10.02
CA HIS A 335 6.38 -31.24 -10.11
C HIS A 335 7.91 -31.29 -10.15
N ARG A 336 8.59 -30.15 -10.05
CA ARG A 336 10.06 -30.10 -10.11
C ARG A 336 10.66 -30.63 -8.80
N PRO A 337 11.79 -31.36 -8.86
CA PRO A 337 12.53 -31.75 -7.65
C PRO A 337 12.91 -30.54 -6.80
N LYS A 338 13.05 -30.74 -5.48
CA LYS A 338 13.40 -29.68 -4.54
C LYS A 338 14.67 -28.92 -4.96
N ASP A 339 15.70 -29.63 -5.42
CA ASP A 339 16.97 -29.03 -5.84
C ASP A 339 16.82 -28.07 -7.02
N HIS A 340 15.90 -28.36 -7.95
CA HIS A 340 15.60 -27.45 -9.08
C HIS A 340 14.89 -26.18 -8.61
N ILE A 341 14.00 -26.30 -7.62
CA ILE A 341 13.32 -25.16 -7.00
C ILE A 341 14.33 -24.30 -6.25
N GLU A 342 15.25 -24.92 -5.51
CA GLU A 342 16.32 -24.21 -4.82
C GLU A 342 17.26 -23.50 -5.80
N GLU A 343 17.66 -24.15 -6.88
CA GLU A 343 18.44 -23.54 -7.95
C GLU A 343 17.71 -22.34 -8.59
N ALA A 344 16.40 -22.45 -8.81
CA ALA A 344 15.59 -21.37 -9.37
C ALA A 344 15.42 -20.18 -8.40
N LEU A 345 15.40 -20.42 -7.09
CA LEU A 345 15.42 -19.35 -6.10
C LEU A 345 16.77 -18.63 -6.06
N GLU A 346 17.85 -19.37 -6.31
CA GLU A 346 19.21 -18.86 -6.35
C GLU A 346 19.46 -18.05 -7.63
N LYS A 347 19.21 -18.65 -8.79
CA LYS A 347 19.51 -18.09 -10.11
C LYS A 347 18.38 -17.25 -10.71
N GLY A 348 17.19 -17.30 -10.12
CA GLY A 348 15.99 -16.70 -10.67
C GLY A 348 15.36 -17.54 -11.79
N VAL A 349 14.18 -17.11 -12.25
CA VAL A 349 13.50 -17.69 -13.41
C VAL A 349 13.52 -16.67 -14.53
N GLU A 350 14.19 -17.00 -15.63
CA GLU A 350 14.33 -16.09 -16.77
C GLU A 350 12.98 -15.77 -17.40
N GLU A 351 12.76 -14.50 -17.71
CA GLU A 351 11.54 -14.05 -18.39
C GLU A 351 11.85 -13.35 -19.71
N TRP A 352 10.90 -13.47 -20.64
CA TRP A 352 10.98 -12.90 -21.98
C TRP A 352 9.79 -12.00 -22.24
N TRP A 353 10.00 -10.93 -23.01
CA TRP A 353 8.95 -10.03 -23.48
C TRP A 353 9.16 -9.75 -24.96
N LYS A 354 8.18 -10.13 -25.78
CA LYS A 354 8.23 -9.96 -27.24
C LYS A 354 9.51 -10.51 -27.88
N GLY A 355 9.96 -11.68 -27.41
CA GLY A 355 11.17 -12.36 -27.89
C GLY A 355 12.49 -11.78 -27.35
N VAL A 356 12.45 -10.77 -26.49
CA VAL A 356 13.63 -10.19 -25.84
C VAL A 356 13.67 -10.62 -24.38
N ARG A 357 14.83 -11.11 -23.93
CA ARG A 357 15.04 -11.47 -22.52
C ARG A 357 14.93 -10.20 -21.65
N LYS A 358 14.04 -10.22 -20.65
CA LYS A 358 13.91 -9.14 -19.67
C LYS A 358 15.18 -9.08 -18.81
N ALA A 359 15.55 -7.87 -18.36
CA ALA A 359 16.58 -7.74 -17.33
C ALA A 359 16.12 -8.43 -16.04
N SER A 360 17.07 -9.01 -15.29
CA SER A 360 16.79 -9.83 -14.10
C SER A 360 16.05 -9.07 -12.99
N MET A 361 16.23 -7.76 -12.91
CA MET A 361 15.47 -6.87 -12.01
C MET A 361 13.96 -6.82 -12.30
N PHE A 362 13.51 -7.24 -13.48
CA PHE A 362 12.09 -7.25 -13.87
C PHE A 362 11.48 -8.65 -13.86
N TRP A 363 12.23 -9.68 -13.44
CA TRP A 363 11.67 -11.02 -13.28
C TRP A 363 10.78 -11.07 -12.03
N LEU A 364 9.74 -11.89 -12.08
CA LEU A 364 8.86 -12.22 -10.97
C LEU A 364 9.64 -13.00 -9.89
N HIS A 365 10.43 -13.99 -10.32
CA HIS A 365 11.34 -14.75 -9.48
C HIS A 365 12.77 -14.30 -9.75
N LYS A 366 13.17 -13.22 -9.06
CA LYS A 366 14.50 -12.61 -9.19
C LYS A 366 15.59 -13.52 -8.60
N PRO A 367 16.81 -13.53 -9.18
CA PRO A 367 17.97 -14.18 -8.59
C PRO A 367 18.22 -13.69 -7.16
N LEU A 368 18.81 -14.54 -6.31
CA LEU A 368 19.13 -14.18 -4.92
C LEU A 368 20.01 -12.93 -4.86
N GLU A 369 21.04 -12.84 -5.68
CA GLU A 369 21.94 -11.68 -5.73
C GLU A 369 21.19 -10.38 -6.04
N VAL A 370 20.24 -10.40 -6.98
CA VAL A 370 19.42 -9.23 -7.33
C VAL A 370 18.48 -8.86 -6.18
N ARG A 371 17.87 -9.85 -5.50
CA ARG A 371 17.02 -9.59 -4.32
C ARG A 371 17.83 -8.98 -3.17
N ARG A 372 19.02 -9.52 -2.92
CA ARG A 372 19.98 -9.00 -1.93
C ARG A 372 20.34 -7.56 -2.25
N GLU A 373 20.73 -7.26 -3.49
CA GLU A 373 21.13 -5.91 -3.89
C GLU A 373 19.97 -4.91 -3.77
N LEU A 374 18.76 -5.25 -4.22
CA LEU A 374 17.60 -4.37 -4.08
C LEU A 374 17.27 -4.07 -2.62
N LYS A 375 17.33 -5.08 -1.73
CA LYS A 375 17.12 -4.87 -0.29
C LYS A 375 18.23 -4.04 0.34
N ARG A 376 19.49 -4.27 -0.06
CA ARG A 376 20.63 -3.47 0.37
C ARG A 376 20.46 -2.01 -0.05
N MET A 377 20.08 -1.75 -1.29
CA MET A 377 19.81 -0.40 -1.81
C MET A 377 18.70 0.29 -1.00
N ASP A 378 17.59 -0.39 -0.74
CA ASP A 378 16.49 0.16 0.07
C ASP A 378 16.95 0.54 1.49
N LEU A 379 17.65 -0.36 2.19
CA LEU A 379 18.12 -0.11 3.55
C LEU A 379 19.24 0.94 3.63
N CYS A 380 20.12 1.01 2.64
CA CYS A 380 21.09 2.12 2.50
C CYS A 380 20.35 3.46 2.39
N LEU A 381 19.33 3.55 1.53
CA LEU A 381 18.54 4.77 1.38
C LEU A 381 17.81 5.14 2.67
N VAL A 382 17.23 4.18 3.39
CA VAL A 382 16.59 4.43 4.70
C VAL A 382 17.58 5.03 5.69
N ARG A 383 18.76 4.41 5.86
CA ARG A 383 19.82 4.94 6.74
C ARG A 383 20.17 6.38 6.37
N ASP A 384 20.41 6.63 5.09
CA ASP A 384 20.87 7.93 4.59
C ASP A 384 19.77 9.00 4.69
N PHE A 385 18.50 8.65 4.43
CA PHE A 385 17.34 9.52 4.67
C PHE A 385 17.23 9.92 6.14
N LEU A 386 17.32 8.95 7.06
CA LEU A 386 17.24 9.22 8.50
C LEU A 386 18.40 10.09 8.97
N GLN A 387 19.61 9.91 8.43
CA GLN A 387 20.76 10.77 8.74
C GLN A 387 20.52 12.22 8.27
N LEU A 388 19.98 12.41 7.06
CA LEU A 388 19.66 13.75 6.55
C LEU A 388 18.57 14.44 7.38
N LEU A 389 17.49 13.73 7.69
CA LEU A 389 16.40 14.26 8.53
C LEU A 389 16.90 14.62 9.94
N LEU A 390 17.77 13.79 10.52
CA LEU A 390 18.36 14.05 11.82
C LEU A 390 19.29 15.27 11.81
N GLY A 391 20.15 15.38 10.80
CA GLY A 391 21.02 16.54 10.62
C GLY A 391 20.20 17.83 10.51
N TRP A 392 19.18 17.81 9.65
CA TRP A 392 18.28 18.94 9.48
C TRP A 392 17.50 19.29 10.75
N LEU A 393 16.96 18.32 11.49
CA LEU A 393 16.26 18.56 12.75
C LEU A 393 17.17 19.27 13.78
N ARG A 394 18.43 18.84 13.89
CA ARG A 394 19.43 19.47 14.77
C ARG A 394 19.70 20.92 14.37
N ASP A 395 19.80 21.20 13.07
CA ASP A 395 20.02 22.56 12.56
C ASP A 395 18.84 23.49 12.84
N GLN A 396 17.61 22.99 12.73
CA GLN A 396 16.40 23.76 13.07
C GLN A 396 16.36 24.10 14.57
N ILE A 397 16.69 23.16 15.45
CA ILE A 397 16.72 23.38 16.91
C ILE A 397 17.84 24.37 17.29
N GLY A 398 19.05 24.17 16.76
CA GLY A 398 20.20 25.02 17.08
C GLY A 398 20.00 26.46 16.63
N SER A 399 19.32 26.67 15.50
CA SER A 399 18.97 28.02 15.02
C SER A 399 17.94 28.74 15.90
N SER A 400 17.08 28.01 16.61
CA SER A 400 16.03 28.60 17.47
C SER A 400 16.56 29.16 18.80
N LEU A 401 17.71 28.63 19.27
CA LEU A 401 18.33 29.01 20.54
C LEU A 401 19.25 30.23 20.44
N CYS A 402 19.53 30.73 19.24
CA CYS A 402 20.16 32.02 19.02
C CYS A 402 19.06 33.05 18.69
N PRO A 403 18.47 33.74 19.68
CA PRO A 403 17.60 34.87 19.37
C PRO A 403 18.38 35.83 18.47
N PRO A 404 17.75 36.40 17.41
CA PRO A 404 18.39 37.43 16.62
C PRO A 404 18.87 38.47 17.62
N SER A 405 20.19 38.67 17.68
CA SER A 405 20.79 39.68 18.52
C SER A 405 20.01 40.94 18.24
N GLU A 406 19.33 41.50 19.24
CA GLU A 406 18.70 42.80 19.12
C GLU A 406 19.78 43.70 18.51
N VAL A 407 19.58 44.04 17.24
CA VAL A 407 20.36 45.07 16.59
C VAL A 407 20.00 46.29 17.40
N GLN A 408 20.86 46.63 18.36
CA GLN A 408 20.80 47.89 19.07
C GLN A 408 20.75 48.93 17.96
N ALA A 409 19.55 49.48 17.76
CA ALA A 409 19.36 50.67 16.96
C ALA A 409 20.16 51.74 17.69
N GLY A 410 21.41 51.92 17.26
CA GLY A 410 22.24 53.02 17.70
C GLY A 410 21.48 54.29 17.39
N GLU A 411 21.13 55.01 18.45
CA GLU A 411 20.73 56.41 18.36
C GLU A 411 21.84 57.16 17.62
N HIS A 412 21.48 57.68 16.44
CA HIS A 412 22.21 58.74 15.77
C HIS A 412 21.26 59.86 15.42
#